data_AF-A0A3D4JLY7-F1
#
_entry.id   AF-A0A3D4JLY7-F1
#
_cell.length_a   1.000
_cell.length_b   1.000
_cell.length_c   1.000
_cell.angle_alpha   90.00
_cell.angle_beta   90.00
_cell.angle_gamma   90.00
#
_symmetry.space_group_name_H-M   'P 1'
#
loop_
_entity.id
_entity.type
_entity.pdbx_description
1 polymer ?
#
loop_
_entity_poly.entity_id
_entity_poly.type
_entity_poly.pdbx_seq_one_letter_code
_entity_poly.pdbx_strand_id
1 'polypeptide(L)'
;DVTAYHYSVEKDWYSEYASLSATAASADEIVIFKASSDDTVDDLENALNAYLEKRKNDFEQYAPDEYDKLTKCKVITKGDYVCLIVSPDNSTAEDKFNSYF
;
A
#
# COMPACT_ATOMS: atom_id res chain seq x y z
N ASP A 1 -0.94 13.58 -11.00
CA ASP A 1 -0.52 13.38 -9.60
C ASP A 1 0.43 12.17 -9.62
N VAL A 2 1.65 12.31 -9.09
CA VAL A 2 2.68 11.24 -9.16
C VAL A 2 2.23 10.01 -8.36
N THR A 3 1.54 10.22 -7.24
CA THR A 3 0.99 9.15 -6.40
C THR A 3 -0.07 8.37 -7.15
N ALA A 4 -1.01 9.06 -7.80
CA ALA A 4 -2.08 8.44 -8.59
C ALA A 4 -1.52 7.51 -9.68
N TYR A 5 -0.51 8.00 -10.42
CA TYR A 5 0.17 7.19 -11.43
C TYR A 5 0.92 5.99 -10.82
N HIS A 6 1.61 6.18 -9.69
CA HIS A 6 2.42 5.14 -9.07
C HIS A 6 1.60 3.93 -8.59
N TYR A 7 0.47 4.19 -7.95
CA TYR A 7 -0.42 3.16 -7.40
C TYR A 7 -1.54 2.74 -8.35
N SER A 8 -1.59 3.30 -9.57
CA SER A 8 -2.67 3.07 -10.54
C SER A 8 -4.07 3.35 -9.96
N VAL A 9 -4.19 4.46 -9.21
CA VAL A 9 -5.45 4.95 -8.64
C VAL A 9 -5.90 6.22 -9.37
N GLU A 10 -7.20 6.51 -9.38
CA GLU A 10 -7.73 7.77 -9.92
C GLU A 10 -7.76 8.87 -8.86
N LYS A 11 -7.62 10.13 -9.30
CA LYS A 11 -7.44 11.27 -8.38
C LYS A 11 -8.68 11.56 -7.54
N ASP A 12 -9.85 11.24 -8.05
CA ASP A 12 -11.15 11.42 -7.41
C ASP A 12 -11.54 10.23 -6.51
N TRP A 13 -10.81 9.12 -6.52
CA TRP A 13 -11.04 8.00 -5.58
C TRP A 13 -10.65 8.32 -4.15
N TYR A 14 -9.82 9.34 -3.91
CA TYR A 14 -9.34 9.69 -2.58
C TYR A 14 -9.42 11.20 -2.31
N SER A 15 -9.77 11.54 -1.07
CA SER A 15 -9.81 12.93 -0.60
C SER A 15 -8.45 13.39 -0.05
N GLU A 16 -7.73 12.47 0.60
CA GLU A 16 -6.45 12.71 1.27
C GLU A 16 -5.55 11.49 1.12
N TYR A 17 -4.24 11.70 1.18
CA TYR A 17 -3.28 10.59 1.22
C TYR A 17 -2.01 10.97 1.97
N ALA A 18 -1.32 9.95 2.46
CA ALA A 18 0.05 10.03 2.97
C ALA A 18 0.87 8.86 2.42
N SER A 19 2.10 9.12 1.99
CA SER A 19 2.99 8.09 1.47
C SER A 19 4.42 8.27 1.95
N LEU A 20 5.05 7.17 2.32
CA LEU A 20 6.47 7.04 2.60
C LEU A 20 7.00 5.88 1.76
N SER A 21 7.89 6.16 0.82
CA SER A 21 8.59 5.12 0.06
C SER A 21 10.09 5.28 0.24
N ALA A 22 10.79 4.14 0.33
CA ALA A 22 12.24 4.11 0.38
C ALA A 22 12.83 4.31 -1.03
N THR A 23 13.98 3.70 -1.30
CA THR A 23 14.61 3.74 -2.63
C THR A 23 14.08 2.63 -3.53
N ALA A 24 14.31 2.73 -4.84
CA ALA A 24 13.95 1.67 -5.79
C ALA A 24 14.56 0.30 -5.49
N ALA A 25 15.61 0.23 -4.66
CA ALA A 25 16.24 -1.02 -4.23
C ALA A 25 15.55 -1.70 -3.03
N SER A 26 14.60 -1.04 -2.36
CA SER A 26 13.86 -1.58 -1.22
C SER A 26 12.38 -1.73 -1.54
N ALA A 27 11.75 -2.75 -0.96
CA ALA A 27 10.31 -2.90 -0.94
C ALA A 27 9.62 -1.98 0.09
N ASP A 28 10.38 -1.37 1.01
CA ASP A 28 9.83 -0.59 2.12
C ASP A 28 8.98 0.58 1.63
N GLU A 29 7.72 0.56 2.04
CA GLU A 29 6.69 1.43 1.52
C GLU A 29 5.48 1.44 2.45
N ILE A 30 4.96 2.62 2.74
CA ILE A 30 3.66 2.80 3.38
C ILE A 30 2.88 3.82 2.57
N VAL A 31 1.67 3.47 2.16
CA VAL A 31 0.72 4.43 1.60
C VAL A 31 -0.63 4.27 2.27
N ILE A 32 -1.25 5.39 2.61
CA ILE A 32 -2.59 5.46 3.20
C ILE A 32 -3.40 6.40 2.32
N PHE A 33 -4.53 5.92 1.83
CA PHE A 33 -5.56 6.73 1.19
C PHE A 33 -6.77 6.83 2.10
N LYS A 34 -7.38 8.02 2.13
CA LYS A 34 -8.74 8.19 2.61
C LYS A 34 -9.66 8.29 1.40
N ALA A 35 -10.50 7.30 1.22
CA ALA A 35 -11.49 7.20 0.15
C ALA A 35 -12.36 8.46 0.09
N SER A 36 -12.77 8.87 -1.11
CA SER A 36 -13.66 10.01 -1.29
C SER A 36 -15.13 9.66 -1.05
N SER A 37 -15.47 8.38 -1.20
CA SER A 37 -16.76 7.78 -0.89
C SER A 37 -16.62 6.30 -0.54
N ASP A 38 -17.67 5.72 0.03
CA ASP A 38 -17.75 4.27 0.30
C ASP A 38 -17.54 3.43 -0.97
N ASP A 39 -18.01 3.91 -2.12
CA ASP A 39 -17.87 3.20 -3.41
C ASP A 39 -16.40 3.07 -3.86
N THR A 40 -15.56 4.05 -3.50
CA THR A 40 -14.15 4.12 -3.91
C THR A 40 -13.19 3.34 -3.00
N VAL A 41 -13.69 2.80 -1.88
CA VAL A 41 -12.90 1.95 -0.98
C VAL A 41 -12.42 0.68 -1.69
N ASP A 42 -13.34 0.00 -2.38
CA ASP A 42 -13.02 -1.23 -3.11
C ASP A 42 -12.08 -0.96 -4.30
N ASP A 43 -12.25 0.18 -4.97
CA ASP A 43 -11.36 0.60 -6.07
C ASP A 43 -9.92 0.80 -5.60
N LEU A 44 -9.74 1.49 -4.46
CA LEU A 44 -8.43 1.68 -3.83
C LEU A 44 -7.82 0.35 -3.35
N GLU A 45 -8.62 -0.51 -2.72
CA GLU A 45 -8.15 -1.81 -2.23
C GLU A 45 -7.68 -2.71 -3.39
N ASN A 46 -8.45 -2.76 -4.48
CA ASN A 46 -8.08 -3.52 -5.67
C ASN A 46 -6.80 -2.97 -6.33
N ALA A 47 -6.68 -1.66 -6.46
CA ALA A 47 -5.49 -1.03 -7.03
C ALA A 47 -4.23 -1.32 -6.21
N LEU A 48 -4.31 -1.22 -4.88
CA LEU A 48 -3.17 -1.52 -4.00
C LEU A 48 -2.81 -3.00 -3.97
N ASN A 49 -3.79 -3.91 -4.06
CA ASN A 49 -3.50 -5.34 -4.18
C ASN A 49 -2.83 -5.66 -5.53
N ALA A 50 -3.31 -5.08 -6.63
CA ALA A 50 -2.68 -5.23 -7.95
C ALA A 50 -1.25 -4.67 -7.95
N TYR A 51 -1.02 -3.53 -7.31
CA TYR A 51 0.31 -2.96 -7.11
C TYR A 51 1.22 -3.88 -6.28
N LEU A 52 0.73 -4.43 -5.18
CA LEU A 52 1.47 -5.37 -4.34
C LEU A 52 1.90 -6.62 -5.12
N GLU A 53 1.01 -7.21 -5.92
CA GLU A 53 1.33 -8.35 -6.79
C GLU A 53 2.36 -7.98 -7.86
N LYS A 54 2.25 -6.79 -8.47
CA LYS A 54 3.27 -6.30 -9.40
C LYS A 54 4.64 -6.20 -8.72
N ARG A 55 4.70 -5.65 -7.51
CA ARG A 55 5.94 -5.50 -6.73
C ARG A 55 6.56 -6.86 -6.40
N LYS A 56 5.75 -7.86 -6.03
CA LYS A 56 6.22 -9.24 -5.83
C LYS A 56 6.91 -9.76 -7.09
N ASN A 57 6.26 -9.64 -8.25
CA ASN A 57 6.83 -10.07 -9.52
C ASN A 57 8.12 -9.32 -9.89
N ASP A 58 8.20 -8.00 -9.62
CA ASP A 58 9.40 -7.20 -9.90
C ASP A 58 10.62 -7.65 -9.07
N PHE A 59 10.40 -8.12 -7.83
CA PHE A 59 11.48 -8.50 -6.91
C PHE A 59 11.81 -9.99 -6.87
N GLU A 60 10.90 -10.87 -7.30
CA GLU A 60 11.06 -12.33 -7.22
C GLU A 60 12.42 -12.82 -7.75
N GLN A 61 12.89 -12.24 -8.86
CA GLN A 61 14.13 -12.67 -9.52
C GLN A 61 15.38 -11.89 -9.10
N TYR A 62 15.22 -10.72 -8.49
CA TYR A 62 16.32 -9.76 -8.30
C TYR A 62 16.70 -9.52 -6.83
N ALA A 63 15.74 -9.54 -5.90
CA ALA A 63 16.01 -9.43 -4.47
C ALA A 63 15.05 -10.32 -3.66
N PRO A 64 15.42 -11.60 -3.44
CA PRO A 64 14.60 -12.56 -2.71
C PRO A 64 14.18 -12.10 -1.31
N ASP A 65 15.06 -11.39 -0.59
CA ASP A 65 14.75 -10.88 0.75
C ASP A 65 13.63 -9.81 0.72
N GLU A 66 13.60 -8.97 -0.31
CA GLU A 66 12.55 -7.97 -0.51
C GLU A 66 11.24 -8.62 -0.98
N TYR A 67 11.34 -9.66 -1.81
CA TYR A 67 10.18 -10.50 -2.17
C TYR A 67 9.56 -11.18 -0.94
N ASP A 68 10.37 -11.78 -0.07
CA ASP A 68 9.92 -12.42 1.17
C ASP A 68 9.26 -11.44 2.14
N LYS A 69 9.66 -10.17 2.11
CA LYS A 69 8.98 -9.09 2.84
C LYS A 69 7.59 -8.85 2.27
N LEU A 70 7.48 -8.68 0.94
CA LEU A 70 6.21 -8.40 0.25
C LEU A 70 5.17 -9.52 0.41
N THR A 71 5.58 -10.78 0.46
CA THR A 71 4.67 -11.92 0.67
C THR A 71 4.01 -11.93 2.05
N LYS A 72 4.60 -11.22 3.03
CA LYS A 72 4.08 -11.07 4.39
C LYS A 72 3.30 -9.77 4.59
N CYS A 73 3.18 -8.95 3.54
CA CYS A 73 2.43 -7.70 3.55
C CYS A 73 1.00 -7.94 3.07
N LYS A 74 0.09 -7.06 3.47
CA LYS A 74 -1.28 -7.05 2.96
C LYS A 74 -1.78 -5.62 2.85
N VAL A 75 -2.80 -5.43 2.02
CA VAL A 75 -3.63 -4.22 2.06
C VAL A 75 -4.58 -4.31 3.24
N ILE A 76 -4.80 -3.19 3.92
CA ILE A 76 -5.61 -3.09 5.14
C ILE A 76 -6.63 -2.00 4.95
N THR A 77 -7.89 -2.35 5.18
CA THR A 77 -9.01 -1.42 5.08
C THR A 77 -9.63 -1.19 6.46
N LYS A 78 -9.79 0.08 6.85
CA LYS A 78 -10.42 0.53 8.11
C LYS A 78 -11.35 1.71 7.83
N GLY A 79 -12.66 1.45 7.78
CA GLY A 79 -13.63 2.46 7.38
C GLY A 79 -13.34 2.93 5.95
N ASP A 80 -13.21 4.24 5.77
CA ASP A 80 -12.82 4.90 4.51
C ASP A 80 -11.30 4.92 4.27
N TYR A 81 -10.48 4.30 5.11
CA TYR A 81 -9.02 4.28 4.95
C TYR A 81 -8.55 2.96 4.36
N VAL A 82 -7.78 3.04 3.27
CA VAL A 82 -7.13 1.89 2.61
C VAL A 82 -5.61 2.09 2.66
N CYS A 83 -4.89 1.11 3.19
CA CYS A 83 -3.48 1.21 3.52
C CYS A 83 -2.70 0.01 2.98
N LEU A 84 -1.55 0.27 2.35
CA LEU A 84 -0.53 -0.74 2.08
C LEU A 84 0.66 -0.49 3.01
N ILE A 85 1.07 -1.52 3.75
CA ILE A 85 2.24 -1.48 4.64
C ILE A 85 3.23 -2.56 4.20
N VAL A 86 4.41 -2.10 3.80
CA VAL A 86 5.61 -2.92 3.54
C VAL A 86 6.73 -2.37 4.42
N SER A 87 7.05 -3.09 5.48
CA SER A 87 8.00 -2.68 6.51
C SER A 87 8.82 -3.87 6.97
N PRO A 88 10.04 -3.66 7.51
CA PRO A 88 10.78 -4.71 8.23
C PRO A 88 9.99 -5.31 9.40
N ASP A 89 9.03 -4.55 9.96
CA ASP A 89 8.11 -5.00 11.01
C ASP A 89 6.68 -4.57 10.66
N ASN A 90 6.01 -5.37 9.81
CA ASN A 90 4.62 -5.13 9.44
C ASN A 90 3.71 -5.17 10.66
N SER A 91 3.86 -6.16 11.56
CA SER A 91 2.95 -6.33 12.71
C SER A 91 2.87 -5.06 13.56
N THR A 92 4.01 -4.49 13.93
CA THR A 92 4.04 -3.25 14.72
C THR A 92 3.43 -2.07 13.96
N ALA A 93 3.69 -1.96 12.65
CA ALA A 93 3.12 -0.91 11.81
C ALA A 93 1.59 -1.05 11.66
N GLU A 94 1.10 -2.26 11.45
CA GLU A 94 -0.33 -2.59 11.40
C GLU A 94 -1.03 -2.27 12.72
N ASP A 95 -0.47 -2.73 13.84
CA ASP A 95 -1.01 -2.45 15.18
C ASP A 95 -1.07 -0.95 15.46
N LYS A 96 -0.01 -0.22 15.04
CA LYS A 96 0.03 1.22 15.22
C LYS A 96 -1.01 1.93 14.36
N PHE A 97 -1.17 1.54 13.09
CA PHE A 97 -2.22 2.05 12.21
C PHE A 97 -3.61 1.79 12.80
N ASN A 98 -3.87 0.56 13.25
CA ASN A 98 -5.15 0.16 13.85
C ASN A 98 -5.47 0.94 15.13
N SER A 99 -4.46 1.41 15.88
CA SER A 99 -4.66 2.16 17.14
C SER A 99 -5.25 3.57 16.99
N TYR A 100 -5.37 4.08 15.76
CA TYR A 100 -5.96 5.39 15.47
C TYR A 100 -7.47 5.35 15.17
N PHE A 101 -8.08 4.16 15.22
CA PHE A 101 -9.51 3.91 14.99
C PHE A 101 -10.17 3.31 16.24
#